data_AF-D5GBD7-F1
#
_entry.id   AF-D5GBD7-F1
#
_cell.length_a   1.000
_cell.length_b   1.000
_cell.length_c   1.000
_cell.angle_alpha   90.00
_cell.angle_beta   90.00
_cell.angle_gamma   90.00
#
_symmetry.space_group_name_H-M   'P 1'
#
loop_
_entity.id
_entity.type
_entity.pdbx_description
1 polymer ?
#
loop_
_entity_poly.entity_id
_entity_poly.type
_entity_poly.pdbx_seq_one_letter_code
_entity_poly.pdbx_strand_id
1 'polypeptide(L)'
;MTFKNIFKKDGGGSSGSSKKEGGSTTPPPPTQNPEFTFIRSDTNTQDVLNLHDRNHNHNQHQQQDKGRLSLDRPHSSSGRPRSPSKLSLSTLSPRRRSNSSAHVPADLPSISSTGDKEQQWELRAAKLAQSGQPSPGIVPRGYGEEVVAHSDDNIQEAIRLHEAGELGRSTAIFGRLADPNGPNNPLSQVLYGLALRHGWGIEPNLPRALTYLQSAARNSAAVEELALKAGMTKGGSAKGELVLAIFELGNCFRHGWGVQKDPVAAREYYETAANLGDADAMNEVAWCYLEGFGCRKDKMKSAMFYRMAEKQGNKILGNTWIYKDKYMTGG
;
A
#
# COMPACT_ATOMS: atom_id res chain seq x y z
N MET A 1 20.73 -3.43 -1.02
CA MET A 1 19.44 -3.27 -1.71
C MET A 1 18.39 -3.97 -0.86
N THR A 2 17.33 -3.27 -0.45
CA THR A 2 16.28 -3.84 0.42
C THR A 2 15.30 -4.63 -0.46
N PHE A 3 14.82 -5.80 0.01
CA PHE A 3 13.84 -6.67 -0.67
C PHE A 3 12.66 -5.93 -1.33
N LYS A 4 12.26 -4.80 -0.74
CA LYS A 4 11.21 -3.90 -1.26
C LYS A 4 11.46 -3.35 -2.66
N ASN A 5 12.72 -3.21 -3.09
CA ASN A 5 13.07 -2.70 -4.42
C ASN A 5 12.80 -3.72 -5.53
N ILE A 6 12.69 -5.01 -5.20
CA ILE A 6 12.31 -6.07 -6.15
C ILE A 6 10.85 -5.86 -6.60
N PHE A 7 9.97 -5.41 -5.69
CA PHE A 7 8.52 -5.35 -5.92
C PHE A 7 7.97 -4.01 -6.42
N LYS A 8 8.83 -2.99 -6.57
CA LYS A 8 8.43 -1.63 -6.98
C LYS A 8 8.53 -1.40 -8.49
N LYS A 9 9.05 -2.37 -9.25
CA LYS A 9 9.47 -2.17 -10.65
C LYS A 9 8.43 -2.54 -11.72
N ASP A 10 7.31 -3.18 -11.35
CA ASP A 10 6.31 -3.65 -12.31
C ASP A 10 5.24 -2.59 -12.64
N GLY A 11 5.70 -1.41 -13.02
CA GLY A 11 4.87 -0.30 -13.47
C GLY A 11 5.51 0.43 -14.64
N GLY A 12 5.79 -0.28 -15.73
CA GLY A 12 6.33 0.32 -16.94
C GLY A 12 6.81 -0.69 -17.97
N GLY A 13 5.93 -1.07 -18.89
CA GLY A 13 6.32 -1.84 -20.07
C GLY A 13 7.09 -0.99 -21.08
N SER A 14 8.19 -1.51 -21.61
CA SER A 14 8.34 -1.82 -23.03
C SER A 14 9.81 -1.92 -23.48
N SER A 15 10.05 -2.99 -24.24
CA SER A 15 10.99 -3.17 -25.35
C SER A 15 12.49 -3.05 -25.09
N GLY A 16 13.15 -4.21 -25.15
CA GLY A 16 14.60 -4.30 -25.32
C GLY A 16 15.07 -4.15 -26.76
N SER A 17 16.39 -4.10 -26.93
CA SER A 17 17.14 -4.80 -27.97
C SER A 17 18.63 -4.72 -27.67
N SER A 18 19.28 -5.88 -27.73
CA SER A 18 20.73 -6.05 -27.68
C SER A 18 21.35 -5.88 -29.06
N LYS A 19 22.53 -5.24 -29.17
CA LYS A 19 23.68 -5.74 -29.97
C LYS A 19 24.96 -4.91 -29.76
N LYS A 20 26.08 -5.61 -29.99
CA LYS A 20 27.49 -5.31 -29.69
C LYS A 20 28.20 -4.40 -30.71
N GLU A 21 29.26 -3.76 -30.19
CA GLU A 21 30.63 -3.48 -30.72
C GLU A 21 30.88 -2.82 -32.09
N GLY A 22 31.85 -1.88 -32.09
CA GLY A 22 32.68 -1.52 -33.26
C GLY A 22 32.89 -0.02 -33.44
N GLY A 23 34.08 0.50 -33.10
CA GLY A 23 34.43 1.91 -33.29
C GLY A 23 34.89 2.26 -34.71
N SER A 24 34.48 3.43 -35.21
CA SER A 24 35.31 4.29 -36.07
C SER A 24 34.77 5.72 -36.06
N THR A 25 35.68 6.69 -35.98
CA THR A 25 35.47 8.12 -35.80
C THR A 25 35.08 8.84 -37.09
N THR A 26 33.91 9.49 -37.11
CA THR A 26 33.56 10.60 -38.03
C THR A 26 32.75 11.66 -37.26
N PRO A 27 32.91 12.97 -37.57
CA PRO A 27 32.27 14.05 -36.81
C PRO A 27 30.76 14.13 -37.12
N PRO A 28 29.92 14.60 -36.16
CA PRO A 28 28.48 14.59 -36.32
C PRO A 28 28.00 15.71 -37.27
N PRO A 29 26.90 15.49 -38.03
CA PRO A 29 26.25 16.55 -38.79
C PRO A 29 25.56 17.55 -37.86
N PRO A 30 25.31 18.80 -38.32
CA PRO A 30 24.67 19.82 -37.50
C PRO A 30 23.27 19.38 -37.05
N THR A 31 23.02 19.51 -35.75
CA THR A 31 21.75 19.25 -35.09
C THR A 31 20.64 20.10 -35.68
N GLN A 32 19.73 19.49 -36.46
CA GLN A 32 18.41 20.07 -36.70
C GLN A 32 17.61 19.92 -35.41
N ASN A 33 17.24 21.06 -34.81
CA ASN A 33 16.28 21.06 -33.71
C ASN A 33 14.96 20.48 -34.24
N PRO A 34 14.34 19.50 -33.54
CA PRO A 34 13.01 19.04 -33.92
C PRO A 34 12.03 20.21 -33.81
N GLU A 35 11.37 20.53 -34.93
CA GLU A 35 10.33 21.55 -34.98
C GLU A 35 9.03 20.95 -34.42
N PHE A 36 8.62 21.38 -33.24
CA PHE A 36 7.40 20.90 -32.60
C PHE A 36 6.23 21.81 -32.98
N THR A 37 5.23 21.23 -33.66
CA THR A 37 3.98 21.91 -33.99
C THR A 37 2.93 21.57 -32.94
N PHE A 38 2.36 22.58 -32.28
CA PHE A 38 1.28 22.39 -31.32
C PHE A 38 -0.06 22.44 -32.05
N ILE A 39 -0.81 21.35 -32.02
CA ILE A 39 -2.14 21.25 -32.62
C ILE A 39 -3.18 21.17 -31.50
N ARG A 40 -4.23 21.99 -31.59
CA ARG A 40 -5.40 21.87 -30.73
C ARG A 40 -6.55 21.34 -31.57
N SER A 41 -7.16 20.25 -31.12
CA SER A 41 -8.29 19.60 -31.78
C SER A 41 -9.48 19.48 -30.84
N ASP A 42 -10.69 19.68 -31.38
CA ASP A 42 -11.95 19.30 -30.74
C ASP A 42 -12.73 18.29 -31.61
N THR A 43 -13.99 18.00 -31.24
CA THR A 43 -14.84 17.04 -31.95
C THR A 43 -15.14 17.39 -33.41
N ASN A 44 -14.97 18.65 -33.82
CA ASN A 44 -15.33 19.12 -35.16
C ASN A 44 -14.23 19.92 -35.88
N THR A 45 -13.15 20.37 -35.23
CA THR A 45 -12.06 21.13 -35.87
C THR A 45 -10.65 20.79 -35.36
N GLN A 46 -9.64 21.11 -36.17
CA GLN A 46 -8.21 21.05 -35.80
C GLN A 46 -7.51 22.34 -36.25
N ASP A 47 -6.86 23.04 -35.31
CA ASP A 47 -6.12 24.27 -35.57
C ASP A 47 -4.65 24.13 -35.14
N VAL A 48 -3.74 24.62 -35.99
CA VAL A 48 -2.28 24.64 -35.75
C VAL A 48 -1.90 25.96 -35.09
N LEU A 49 -1.26 25.89 -33.92
CA LEU A 49 -0.81 27.05 -33.16
C LEU A 49 0.63 27.44 -33.53
N ASN A 50 0.80 28.55 -34.25
CA ASN A 50 2.10 29.15 -34.51
C ASN A 50 2.49 30.11 -33.38
N LEU A 51 3.58 29.80 -32.67
CA LEU A 51 4.05 30.56 -31.49
C LEU A 51 4.97 31.76 -31.84
N HIS A 52 5.13 32.10 -33.12
CA HIS A 52 6.05 33.13 -33.59
C HIS A 52 5.38 34.41 -34.10
N ASP A 53 4.36 34.90 -33.40
CA ASP A 53 3.98 36.31 -33.56
C ASP A 53 3.43 36.90 -32.27
N ARG A 54 4.30 37.64 -31.57
CA ARG A 54 3.96 38.43 -30.39
C ARG A 54 4.34 39.86 -30.69
N ASN A 55 3.40 40.65 -31.22
CA ASN A 55 3.44 42.08 -30.98
C ASN A 55 2.05 42.74 -30.98
N HIS A 56 1.93 43.71 -30.08
CA HIS A 56 0.74 44.41 -29.61
C HIS A 56 -0.12 45.09 -30.70
N ASN A 57 -1.45 45.14 -30.48
CA ASN A 57 -2.11 46.44 -30.34
C ASN A 57 -3.45 46.39 -29.56
N HIS A 58 -3.75 47.51 -28.91
CA HIS A 58 -4.86 47.78 -28.01
C HIS A 58 -6.05 48.41 -28.77
N ASN A 59 -7.26 48.23 -28.22
CA ASN A 59 -8.51 48.95 -28.50
C ASN A 59 -9.21 48.77 -29.86
N GLN A 60 -10.44 48.24 -29.83
CA GLN A 60 -11.66 49.06 -29.94
C GLN A 60 -12.94 48.26 -29.65
N HIS A 61 -13.86 48.94 -28.94
CA HIS A 61 -15.28 48.61 -28.78
C HIS A 61 -15.98 48.42 -30.13
N GLN A 62 -16.94 47.49 -30.21
CA GLN A 62 -18.30 47.85 -30.64
C GLN A 62 -19.34 46.82 -30.22
N GLN A 63 -20.43 47.38 -29.67
CA GLN A 63 -21.67 46.74 -29.27
C GLN A 63 -22.37 46.08 -30.46
N GLN A 64 -23.06 44.96 -30.22
CA GLN A 64 -24.36 44.73 -30.84
C GLN A 64 -25.27 43.97 -29.88
N ASP A 65 -26.53 44.38 -29.94
CA ASP A 65 -27.57 44.31 -28.95
C ASP A 65 -28.66 43.33 -29.42
N LYS A 66 -29.54 42.96 -28.47
CA LYS A 66 -30.91 42.41 -28.63
C LYS A 66 -31.10 40.89 -28.72
N GLY A 67 -31.98 40.41 -27.83
CA GLY A 67 -32.68 39.14 -27.98
C GLY A 67 -33.35 38.58 -26.72
N ARG A 68 -34.16 39.37 -25.98
CA ARG A 68 -35.13 38.81 -25.00
C ARG A 68 -36.37 38.31 -25.75
N LEU A 69 -36.77 37.05 -25.53
CA LEU A 69 -38.14 36.58 -25.77
C LEU A 69 -38.57 35.64 -24.63
N SER A 70 -39.80 35.85 -24.18
CA SER A 70 -40.51 35.17 -23.10
C SER A 70 -41.63 34.27 -23.62
N LEU A 71 -42.26 33.52 -22.69
CA LEU A 71 -43.48 32.71 -22.80
C LEU A 71 -43.28 31.37 -23.54
N ASP A 72 -43.70 30.20 -23.02
CA ASP A 72 -45.07 29.90 -22.59
C ASP A 72 -45.20 28.87 -21.45
N ARG A 73 -46.35 28.99 -20.78
CA ARG A 73 -47.00 28.05 -19.86
C ARG A 73 -48.20 27.42 -20.60
N PRO A 74 -48.69 26.24 -20.19
CA PRO A 74 -50.14 26.14 -20.05
C PRO A 74 -50.61 25.51 -18.73
N HIS A 75 -51.91 25.69 -18.54
CA HIS A 75 -52.70 25.59 -17.32
C HIS A 75 -53.08 24.16 -16.90
N SER A 76 -53.43 24.12 -15.62
CA SER A 76 -54.06 23.07 -14.81
C SER A 76 -55.45 22.63 -15.27
N SER A 77 -55.77 21.35 -15.04
CA SER A 77 -57.13 20.90 -14.72
C SER A 77 -57.14 20.17 -13.37
N SER A 78 -58.05 20.61 -12.52
CA SER A 78 -58.27 20.25 -11.12
C SER A 78 -58.88 18.86 -10.90
N GLY A 79 -58.35 18.13 -9.91
CA GLY A 79 -59.01 17.01 -9.22
C GLY A 79 -58.56 16.96 -7.76
N ARG A 80 -59.51 17.03 -6.82
CA ARG A 80 -59.36 17.15 -5.35
C ARG A 80 -58.75 15.90 -4.66
N PRO A 81 -58.32 16.00 -3.38
CA PRO A 81 -57.15 15.29 -2.87
C PRO A 81 -57.45 13.92 -2.24
N ARG A 82 -56.46 13.02 -2.30
CA ARG A 82 -56.29 11.90 -1.38
C ARG A 82 -55.00 12.09 -0.57
N SER A 83 -55.14 11.92 0.73
CA SER A 83 -54.15 12.10 1.79
C SER A 83 -52.79 11.44 1.49
N PRO A 84 -51.65 12.10 1.74
CA PRO A 84 -50.38 11.39 1.78
C PRO A 84 -50.14 10.83 3.18
N SER A 85 -50.05 9.51 3.24
CA SER A 85 -49.44 8.76 4.34
C SER A 85 -48.02 9.28 4.60
N LYS A 86 -47.72 9.51 5.88
CA LYS A 86 -46.41 9.92 6.40
C LYS A 86 -45.32 8.94 5.93
N LEU A 87 -44.54 9.34 4.94
CA LEU A 87 -43.21 8.76 4.71
C LEU A 87 -42.28 9.39 5.74
N SER A 88 -41.94 8.63 6.78
CA SER A 88 -40.91 9.01 7.73
C SER A 88 -39.59 9.08 6.98
N LEU A 89 -39.07 10.29 6.81
CA LEU A 89 -37.67 10.51 6.50
C LEU A 89 -36.88 9.89 7.66
N SER A 90 -36.30 8.72 7.44
CA SER A 90 -35.31 8.17 8.36
C SER A 90 -34.13 9.14 8.34
N THR A 91 -34.01 9.91 9.41
CA THR A 91 -32.79 10.63 9.75
C THR A 91 -31.64 9.64 9.67
N LEU A 92 -30.81 9.73 8.63
CA LEU A 92 -29.51 9.09 8.58
C LEU A 92 -28.69 9.74 9.70
N SER A 93 -28.79 9.17 10.90
CA SER A 93 -27.84 9.45 11.96
C SER A 93 -26.44 9.18 11.38
N PRO A 94 -25.48 10.09 11.51
CA PRO A 94 -24.12 9.80 11.12
C PRO A 94 -23.70 8.55 11.89
N ARG A 95 -23.49 7.46 11.14
CA ARG A 95 -23.07 6.16 11.67
C ARG A 95 -21.86 6.44 12.55
N ARG A 96 -22.00 6.34 13.88
CA ARG A 96 -20.86 6.41 14.81
C ARG A 96 -19.87 5.39 14.30
N ARG A 97 -18.75 5.83 13.73
CA ARG A 97 -17.68 4.93 13.30
C ARG A 97 -17.22 4.22 14.56
N SER A 98 -17.48 2.92 14.65
CA SER A 98 -16.97 2.11 15.75
C SER A 98 -15.45 2.15 15.68
N ASN A 99 -14.81 2.45 16.81
CA ASN A 99 -13.35 2.37 16.94
C ASN A 99 -12.88 0.94 17.23
N SER A 100 -13.80 -0.03 17.33
CA SER A 100 -13.47 -1.44 17.53
C SER A 100 -13.42 -2.20 16.20
N SER A 101 -12.57 -3.22 16.16
CA SER A 101 -12.41 -4.15 15.04
C SER A 101 -12.48 -5.57 15.59
N ALA A 102 -13.05 -6.50 14.82
CA ALA A 102 -13.02 -7.93 15.13
C ALA A 102 -11.67 -8.59 14.83
N HIS A 103 -10.80 -7.91 14.07
CA HIS A 103 -9.49 -8.39 13.63
C HIS A 103 -8.33 -7.75 14.41
N VAL A 104 -8.66 -7.06 15.51
CA VAL A 104 -7.71 -6.47 16.43
C VAL A 104 -8.03 -7.02 17.82
N PRO A 105 -7.07 -7.67 18.52
CA PRO A 105 -7.30 -8.16 19.87
C PRO A 105 -7.73 -7.04 20.82
N ALA A 106 -8.67 -7.35 21.71
CA ALA A 106 -9.13 -6.38 22.71
C ALA A 106 -8.04 -6.03 23.74
N ASP A 107 -7.07 -6.94 23.95
CA ASP A 107 -5.97 -6.82 24.91
C ASP A 107 -4.66 -6.34 24.27
N LEU A 108 -4.75 -5.62 23.15
CA LEU A 108 -3.57 -5.13 22.43
C LEU A 108 -2.75 -4.16 23.33
N PRO A 109 -1.44 -4.39 23.54
CA PRO A 109 -0.66 -3.65 24.55
C PRO A 109 -0.63 -2.16 24.28
N SER A 110 -0.91 -1.34 25.30
CA SER A 110 -0.70 0.10 25.24
C SER A 110 0.79 0.42 25.29
N ILE A 111 1.23 1.37 24.47
CA ILE A 111 2.62 1.85 24.45
C ILE A 111 2.79 2.88 25.56
N SER A 112 3.69 2.63 26.50
CA SER A 112 4.01 3.57 27.59
C SER A 112 5.13 4.52 27.19
N SER A 113 5.20 5.67 27.86
CA SER A 113 6.32 6.62 27.71
C SER A 113 7.62 6.11 28.35
N THR A 114 7.51 5.20 29.31
CA THR A 114 8.62 4.56 30.04
C THR A 114 8.95 3.18 29.46
N GLY A 115 10.22 2.79 29.51
CA GLY A 115 10.69 1.48 29.04
C GLY A 115 11.15 1.47 27.58
N ASP A 116 11.45 0.27 27.08
CA ASP A 116 11.89 0.06 25.70
C ASP A 116 10.68 0.05 24.74
N LYS A 117 10.48 1.16 24.04
CA LYS A 117 9.37 1.33 23.10
C LYS A 117 9.39 0.30 21.97
N GLU A 118 10.57 -0.11 21.52
CA GLU A 118 10.71 -1.07 20.43
C GLU A 118 10.15 -2.43 20.83
N GLN A 119 10.51 -2.92 22.02
CA GLN A 119 9.95 -4.16 22.59
C GLN A 119 8.42 -4.12 22.71
N GLN A 120 7.87 -2.96 23.09
CA GLN A 120 6.42 -2.82 23.23
C GLN A 120 5.71 -2.95 21.88
N TRP A 121 6.30 -2.39 20.83
CA TRP A 121 5.78 -2.53 19.47
C TRP A 121 5.99 -3.95 18.90
N GLU A 122 7.08 -4.62 19.26
CA GLU A 122 7.32 -6.03 18.91
C GLU A 122 6.28 -6.94 19.57
N LEU A 123 6.01 -6.74 20.86
CA LEU A 123 4.95 -7.46 21.57
C LEU A 123 3.58 -7.20 20.94
N ARG A 124 3.31 -5.95 20.54
CA ARG A 124 2.08 -5.59 19.81
C ARG A 124 1.98 -6.33 18.48
N ALA A 125 3.06 -6.38 17.70
CA ALA A 125 3.12 -7.12 16.44
C ALA A 125 2.89 -8.61 16.65
N ALA A 126 3.48 -9.22 17.68
CA ALA A 126 3.26 -10.62 18.03
C ALA A 126 1.79 -10.90 18.37
N LYS A 127 1.12 -10.02 19.14
CA LYS A 127 -0.32 -10.17 19.43
C LYS A 127 -1.18 -10.01 18.17
N LEU A 128 -0.87 -9.06 17.29
CA LEU A 128 -1.57 -8.90 16.01
C LEU A 128 -1.40 -10.16 15.14
N ALA A 129 -0.19 -10.71 15.08
CA ALA A 129 0.08 -11.94 14.33
C ALA A 129 -0.71 -13.16 14.85
N GLN A 130 -1.03 -13.20 16.14
CA GLN A 130 -1.84 -14.26 16.76
C GLN A 130 -3.35 -14.05 16.58
N SER A 131 -3.80 -12.87 16.16
CA SER A 131 -5.22 -12.48 16.12
C SER A 131 -6.04 -13.04 14.95
N GLY A 132 -5.47 -13.94 14.15
CA GLY A 132 -6.20 -14.69 13.13
C GLY A 132 -6.99 -15.85 13.75
N GLN A 133 -8.24 -16.05 13.32
CA GLN A 133 -9.00 -17.26 13.67
C GLN A 133 -8.13 -18.50 13.43
N PRO A 134 -8.08 -19.46 14.38
CA PRO A 134 -7.41 -20.72 14.12
C PRO A 134 -8.10 -21.39 12.93
N SER A 135 -7.38 -21.54 11.82
CA SER A 135 -7.81 -22.52 10.83
C SER A 135 -7.83 -23.89 11.52
N PRO A 136 -8.88 -24.71 11.31
CA PRO A 136 -8.94 -26.03 11.94
C PRO A 136 -7.76 -26.88 11.45
N GLY A 137 -6.91 -27.31 12.39
CA GLY A 137 -6.07 -28.49 12.18
C GLY A 137 -4.58 -28.30 11.86
N ILE A 138 -3.90 -27.25 12.32
CA ILE A 138 -2.42 -27.26 12.36
C ILE A 138 -1.95 -27.02 13.79
N VAL A 139 -1.80 -28.12 14.51
CA VAL A 139 -1.04 -28.16 15.77
C VAL A 139 0.42 -27.89 15.40
N PRO A 140 1.11 -26.90 16.01
CA PRO A 140 2.55 -26.77 15.84
C PRO A 140 3.21 -28.02 16.44
N ARG A 141 3.69 -28.94 15.61
CA ARG A 141 4.55 -30.01 16.09
C ARG A 141 5.90 -29.38 16.42
N GLY A 142 6.39 -29.68 17.62
CA GLY A 142 7.51 -29.00 18.24
C GLY A 142 8.76 -28.93 17.36
N TYR A 143 9.48 -27.83 17.52
CA TYR A 143 10.85 -27.67 17.07
C TYR A 143 11.69 -28.82 17.67
N GLY A 144 12.00 -29.83 16.85
CA GLY A 144 12.75 -30.99 17.28
C GLY A 144 12.82 -32.07 16.20
N GLU A 145 14.02 -32.22 15.65
CA GLU A 145 14.60 -33.39 14.96
C GLU A 145 14.01 -33.88 13.62
N GLU A 146 14.88 -33.77 12.61
CA GLU A 146 15.04 -34.58 11.39
C GLU A 146 13.78 -35.03 10.63
N VAL A 147 13.48 -34.28 9.56
CA VAL A 147 13.04 -34.87 8.30
C VAL A 147 13.99 -34.38 7.20
N VAL A 148 15.01 -35.19 6.92
CA VAL A 148 15.88 -35.01 5.75
C VAL A 148 15.22 -35.68 4.55
N ALA A 149 14.79 -34.88 3.58
CA ALA A 149 14.53 -35.34 2.21
C ALA A 149 14.70 -34.18 1.22
N HIS A 150 15.86 -34.15 0.57
CA HIS A 150 16.20 -33.47 -0.69
C HIS A 150 15.36 -32.25 -1.12
N SER A 151 15.86 -31.07 -0.80
CA SER A 151 15.96 -30.04 -1.84
C SER A 151 17.13 -29.12 -1.54
N ASP A 152 18.05 -28.97 -2.49
CA ASP A 152 19.01 -27.85 -2.55
C ASP A 152 18.30 -26.49 -2.78
N ASP A 153 17.02 -26.40 -2.43
CA ASP A 153 16.20 -25.21 -2.59
C ASP A 153 16.70 -24.12 -1.64
N ASN A 154 17.51 -23.25 -2.20
CA ASN A 154 17.98 -22.07 -1.52
C ASN A 154 17.02 -20.91 -1.80
N ILE A 155 16.55 -20.25 -0.74
CA ILE A 155 15.74 -19.03 -0.88
C ILE A 155 16.45 -17.95 -1.71
N GLN A 156 17.78 -17.87 -1.66
CA GLN A 156 18.58 -16.96 -2.47
C GLN A 156 18.47 -17.28 -3.96
N GLU A 157 18.39 -18.56 -4.32
CA GLU A 157 18.18 -18.96 -5.73
C GLU A 157 16.77 -18.60 -6.18
N ALA A 158 15.76 -18.79 -5.33
CA ALA A 158 14.40 -18.35 -5.64
C ALA A 158 14.30 -16.84 -5.87
N ILE A 159 15.01 -16.04 -5.06
CA ILE A 159 15.10 -14.58 -5.22
C ILE A 159 15.80 -14.22 -6.54
N ARG A 160 16.95 -14.85 -6.83
CA ARG A 160 17.68 -14.65 -8.08
C ARG A 160 16.82 -14.97 -9.31
N LEU A 161 16.08 -16.07 -9.28
CA LEU A 161 15.13 -16.46 -10.33
C LEU A 161 13.99 -15.43 -10.46
N HIS A 162 13.50 -14.90 -9.35
CA HIS A 162 12.47 -13.84 -9.35
C HIS A 162 12.97 -12.59 -10.06
N GLU A 163 14.17 -12.12 -9.70
CA GLU A 163 14.81 -10.96 -10.30
C GLU A 163 15.16 -11.16 -11.78
N ALA A 164 15.43 -12.40 -12.19
CA ALA A 164 15.62 -12.78 -13.59
C ALA A 164 14.31 -12.91 -14.39
N GLY A 165 13.15 -12.75 -13.74
CA GLY A 165 11.83 -12.87 -14.38
C GLY A 165 11.34 -14.32 -14.53
N GLU A 166 12.06 -15.31 -13.99
CA GLU A 166 11.65 -16.73 -13.98
C GLU A 166 10.63 -17.00 -12.85
N LEU A 167 9.52 -16.25 -12.87
CA LEU A 167 8.55 -16.18 -11.76
C LEU A 167 7.95 -17.54 -11.39
N GLY A 168 7.65 -18.40 -12.36
CA GLY A 168 7.07 -19.72 -12.08
C GLY A 168 8.01 -20.63 -11.29
N ARG A 169 9.30 -20.65 -11.64
CA ARG A 169 10.32 -21.45 -10.94
C ARG A 169 10.61 -20.87 -9.56
N SER A 170 10.75 -19.55 -9.49
CA SER A 170 10.94 -18.82 -8.24
C SER A 170 9.81 -19.10 -7.25
N THR A 171 8.56 -18.92 -7.67
CA THR A 171 7.37 -19.13 -6.83
C THR A 171 7.19 -20.58 -6.42
N ALA A 172 7.58 -21.55 -7.25
CA ALA A 172 7.56 -22.96 -6.88
C ALA A 172 8.53 -23.26 -5.72
N ILE A 173 9.72 -22.64 -5.72
CA ILE A 173 10.67 -22.76 -4.60
C ILE A 173 10.12 -22.06 -3.35
N PHE A 174 9.61 -20.83 -3.47
CA PHE A 174 8.98 -20.14 -2.33
C PHE A 174 7.85 -20.97 -1.72
N GLY A 175 7.00 -21.59 -2.54
CA GLY A 175 5.92 -22.44 -2.06
C GLY A 175 6.39 -23.67 -1.28
N ARG A 176 7.46 -24.33 -1.74
CA ARG A 176 8.07 -25.48 -1.03
C ARG A 176 8.67 -25.06 0.30
N LEU A 177 9.43 -23.96 0.34
CA LEU A 177 10.03 -23.45 1.57
C LEU A 177 8.99 -22.84 2.54
N ALA A 178 7.86 -22.36 2.02
CA ALA A 178 6.79 -21.78 2.82
C ALA A 178 5.91 -22.83 3.51
N ASP A 179 5.96 -24.10 3.11
CA ASP A 179 5.06 -25.15 3.59
C ASP A 179 5.07 -25.24 5.14
N PRO A 180 3.92 -25.01 5.80
CA PRO A 180 3.80 -25.12 7.25
C PRO A 180 4.12 -26.51 7.80
N ASN A 181 3.98 -27.55 6.99
CA ASN A 181 4.32 -28.93 7.35
C ASN A 181 5.75 -29.32 6.93
N GLY A 182 6.46 -28.41 6.26
CA GLY A 182 7.81 -28.61 5.76
C GLY A 182 8.78 -27.60 6.39
N PRO A 183 9.61 -26.92 5.59
CA PRO A 183 10.61 -25.97 6.11
C PRO A 183 10.02 -24.80 6.90
N ASN A 184 8.75 -24.43 6.68
CA ASN A 184 8.01 -23.41 7.42
C ASN A 184 8.78 -22.06 7.52
N ASN A 185 9.49 -21.68 6.46
CA ASN A 185 10.37 -20.52 6.43
C ASN A 185 9.56 -19.21 6.35
N PRO A 186 9.65 -18.28 7.33
CA PRO A 186 8.76 -17.11 7.37
C PRO A 186 8.94 -16.16 6.18
N LEU A 187 10.18 -15.92 5.75
CA LEU A 187 10.43 -15.09 4.56
C LEU A 187 9.80 -15.71 3.30
N SER A 188 9.92 -17.02 3.12
CA SER A 188 9.28 -17.73 2.00
C SER A 188 7.77 -17.67 2.08
N GLN A 189 7.19 -17.71 3.28
CA GLN A 189 5.75 -17.53 3.49
C GLN A 189 5.29 -16.14 3.06
N VAL A 190 6.04 -15.08 3.39
CA VAL A 190 5.76 -13.74 2.87
C VAL A 190 5.79 -13.74 1.34
N LEU A 191 6.90 -14.20 0.75
CA LEU A 191 7.11 -14.14 -0.69
C LEU A 191 6.09 -14.98 -1.47
N TYR A 192 5.75 -16.16 -0.97
CA TYR A 192 4.73 -17.01 -1.56
C TYR A 192 3.32 -16.42 -1.40
N GLY A 193 3.01 -15.82 -0.24
CA GLY A 193 1.77 -15.09 -0.03
C GLY A 193 1.61 -13.93 -1.01
N LEU A 194 2.68 -13.16 -1.24
CA LEU A 194 2.71 -12.08 -2.24
C LEU A 194 2.53 -12.60 -3.67
N ALA A 195 3.18 -13.72 -4.01
CA ALA A 195 3.01 -14.36 -5.32
C ALA A 195 1.57 -14.82 -5.56
N LEU A 196 0.93 -15.45 -4.56
CA LEU A 196 -0.48 -15.84 -4.61
C LEU A 196 -1.41 -14.64 -4.70
N ARG A 197 -1.03 -13.47 -4.16
CA ARG A 197 -1.84 -12.26 -4.26
C ARG A 197 -1.78 -11.64 -5.65
N HIS A 198 -0.58 -11.53 -6.21
CA HIS A 198 -0.30 -10.80 -7.44
C HIS A 198 -0.24 -11.66 -8.70
N GLY A 199 -0.25 -12.99 -8.56
CA GLY A 199 -0.19 -13.92 -9.67
C GLY A 199 1.21 -14.12 -10.25
N TRP A 200 2.26 -14.01 -9.43
CA TRP A 200 3.64 -14.15 -9.91
C TRP A 200 3.98 -15.60 -10.23
N GLY A 201 3.79 -15.98 -11.50
CA GLY A 201 4.09 -17.33 -11.98
C GLY A 201 3.17 -18.43 -11.42
N ILE A 202 2.05 -18.05 -10.80
CA ILE A 202 1.04 -18.96 -10.23
C ILE A 202 -0.34 -18.29 -10.33
N GLU A 203 -1.41 -19.10 -10.35
CA GLU A 203 -2.78 -18.60 -10.30
C GLU A 203 -3.05 -17.84 -8.98
N PRO A 204 -3.62 -16.62 -9.04
CA PRO A 204 -3.94 -15.86 -7.84
C PRO A 204 -4.91 -16.58 -6.90
N ASN A 205 -4.63 -16.52 -5.59
CA ASN A 205 -5.51 -17.04 -4.56
C ASN A 205 -5.41 -16.15 -3.30
N LEU A 206 -6.31 -15.17 -3.21
CA LEU A 206 -6.28 -14.16 -2.14
C LEU A 206 -6.50 -14.75 -0.73
N PRO A 207 -7.45 -15.69 -0.49
CA PRO A 207 -7.58 -16.31 0.82
C PRO A 207 -6.32 -17.06 1.25
N ARG A 208 -5.71 -17.83 0.34
CA ARG A 208 -4.48 -18.57 0.64
C ARG A 208 -3.29 -17.62 0.86
N ALA A 209 -3.20 -16.54 0.09
CA ALA A 209 -2.22 -15.48 0.30
C ALA A 209 -2.29 -14.92 1.74
N LEU A 210 -3.49 -14.61 2.21
CA LEU A 210 -3.72 -14.14 3.58
C LEU A 210 -3.23 -15.16 4.61
N THR A 211 -3.55 -16.46 4.44
CA THR A 211 -3.10 -17.52 5.36
C THR A 211 -1.58 -17.60 5.48
N TYR A 212 -0.86 -17.48 4.36
CA TYR A 212 0.61 -17.48 4.38
C TYR A 212 1.18 -16.21 5.03
N LEU A 213 0.59 -15.03 4.80
CA LEU A 213 1.01 -13.79 5.45
C LEU A 213 0.78 -13.84 6.99
N GLN A 214 -0.34 -14.42 7.43
CA GLN A 214 -0.61 -14.66 8.85
C GLN A 214 0.39 -15.65 9.44
N SER A 215 0.70 -16.73 8.72
CA SER A 215 1.70 -17.72 9.14
C SER A 215 3.09 -17.09 9.25
N ALA A 216 3.48 -16.29 8.27
CA ALA A 216 4.75 -15.55 8.28
C ALA A 216 4.86 -14.66 9.51
N ALA A 217 3.85 -13.80 9.76
CA ALA A 217 3.86 -12.92 10.92
C ALA A 217 3.99 -13.69 12.24
N ARG A 218 3.23 -14.79 12.40
CA ARG A 218 3.26 -15.62 13.61
C ARG A 218 4.60 -16.32 13.79
N ASN A 219 5.14 -16.90 12.73
CA ASN A 219 6.39 -17.64 12.77
C ASN A 219 7.59 -16.70 12.98
N SER A 220 7.63 -15.54 12.30
CA SER A 220 8.67 -14.52 12.52
C SER A 220 8.66 -13.98 13.95
N ALA A 221 7.48 -13.73 14.53
CA ALA A 221 7.37 -13.32 15.93
C ALA A 221 7.91 -14.40 16.89
N ALA A 222 7.60 -15.67 16.63
CA ALA A 222 8.11 -16.79 17.43
C ALA A 222 9.64 -16.95 17.33
N VAL A 223 10.20 -16.78 16.13
CA VAL A 223 11.65 -16.84 15.91
C VAL A 223 12.37 -15.70 16.64
N GLU A 224 11.85 -14.47 16.56
CA GLU A 224 12.43 -13.33 17.29
C GLU A 224 12.37 -13.56 18.81
N GLU A 225 11.23 -14.05 19.34
CA GLU A 225 11.10 -14.36 20.77
C GLU A 225 12.11 -15.43 21.23
N LEU A 226 12.31 -16.49 20.44
CA LEU A 226 13.30 -17.53 20.73
C LEU A 226 14.73 -16.98 20.68
N ALA A 227 15.04 -16.13 19.70
CA ALA A 227 16.36 -15.49 19.59
C ALA A 227 16.65 -14.61 20.83
N LEU A 228 15.66 -13.85 21.30
CA LEU A 228 15.79 -13.03 22.50
C LEU A 228 15.97 -13.87 23.77
N LYS A 229 15.23 -14.98 23.90
CA LYS A 229 15.41 -15.94 25.01
C LYS A 229 16.79 -16.59 24.99
N ALA A 230 17.36 -16.80 23.81
CA ALA A 230 18.71 -17.31 23.62
C ALA A 230 19.81 -16.24 23.85
N GLY A 231 19.46 -15.02 24.20
CA GLY A 231 20.41 -13.93 24.47
C GLY A 231 20.97 -13.27 23.21
N MET A 232 20.37 -13.49 22.03
CA MET A 232 20.73 -12.77 20.82
C MET A 232 20.27 -11.30 20.90
N THR A 233 20.97 -10.42 20.20
CA THR A 233 20.59 -9.01 20.08
C THR A 233 19.31 -8.86 19.23
N LYS A 234 18.44 -7.92 19.61
CA LYS A 234 17.22 -7.57 18.84
C LYS A 234 17.53 -7.19 17.40
N GLY A 235 16.59 -7.48 16.51
CA GLY A 235 16.59 -6.93 15.16
C GLY A 235 17.30 -7.80 14.11
N GLY A 236 17.22 -9.12 14.27
CA GLY A 236 17.67 -10.07 13.23
C GLY A 236 16.75 -10.09 12.00
N SER A 237 17.00 -11.05 11.09
CA SER A 237 16.16 -11.27 9.88
C SER A 237 14.67 -11.44 10.23
N ALA A 238 14.38 -12.10 11.35
CA ALA A 238 13.03 -12.37 11.81
C ALA A 238 12.23 -11.08 12.10
N LYS A 239 12.86 -10.03 12.66
CA LYS A 239 12.21 -8.73 12.80
C LYS A 239 11.82 -8.14 11.44
N GLY A 240 12.72 -8.17 10.47
CA GLY A 240 12.44 -7.64 9.13
C GLY A 240 11.26 -8.36 8.45
N GLU A 241 11.23 -9.69 8.56
CA GLU A 241 10.15 -10.54 8.05
C GLU A 241 8.82 -10.28 8.76
N LEU A 242 8.84 -10.14 10.10
CA LEU A 242 7.66 -9.79 10.89
C LEU A 242 7.08 -8.44 10.46
N VAL A 243 7.93 -7.43 10.34
CA VAL A 243 7.52 -6.07 9.94
C VAL A 243 6.88 -6.07 8.55
N LEU A 244 7.50 -6.78 7.60
CA LEU A 244 6.96 -6.92 6.25
C LEU A 244 5.61 -7.66 6.25
N ALA A 245 5.50 -8.77 6.99
CA ALA A 245 4.25 -9.52 7.09
C ALA A 245 3.11 -8.69 7.71
N ILE A 246 3.38 -7.95 8.79
CA ILE A 246 2.40 -7.07 9.44
C ILE A 246 1.97 -5.95 8.50
N PHE A 247 2.90 -5.33 7.77
CA PHE A 247 2.58 -4.31 6.78
C PHE A 247 1.65 -4.87 5.69
N GLU A 248 1.94 -6.07 5.17
CA GLU A 248 1.15 -6.69 4.12
C GLU A 248 -0.23 -7.16 4.60
N LEU A 249 -0.35 -7.60 5.86
CA LEU A 249 -1.65 -7.84 6.48
C LEU A 249 -2.47 -6.55 6.62
N GLY A 250 -1.83 -5.41 6.92
CA GLY A 250 -2.45 -4.09 6.85
C GLY A 250 -3.04 -3.80 5.47
N ASN A 251 -2.30 -4.11 4.40
CA ASN A 251 -2.78 -3.99 3.02
C ASN A 251 -3.97 -4.92 2.74
N CYS A 252 -3.95 -6.16 3.23
CA CYS A 252 -5.08 -7.08 3.12
C CYS A 252 -6.37 -6.49 3.74
N PHE A 253 -6.30 -5.92 4.93
CA PHE A 253 -7.45 -5.28 5.58
C PHE A 253 -7.88 -3.97 4.90
N ARG A 254 -6.94 -3.20 4.32
CA ARG A 254 -7.26 -1.97 3.57
C ARG A 254 -8.02 -2.29 2.29
N HIS A 255 -7.52 -3.24 1.52
CA HIS A 255 -8.02 -3.52 0.17
C HIS A 255 -9.05 -4.65 0.11
N GLY A 256 -9.15 -5.47 1.15
CA GLY A 256 -10.04 -6.62 1.22
C GLY A 256 -9.48 -7.84 0.49
N TRP A 257 -8.15 -8.04 0.54
CA TRP A 257 -7.48 -9.15 -0.13
C TRP A 257 -7.52 -10.39 0.75
N GLY A 258 -8.43 -11.32 0.42
CA GLY A 258 -8.62 -12.57 1.16
C GLY A 258 -9.41 -12.41 2.47
N VAL A 259 -9.75 -11.18 2.85
CA VAL A 259 -10.49 -10.82 4.07
C VAL A 259 -11.44 -9.65 3.79
N GLN A 260 -12.46 -9.47 4.62
CA GLN A 260 -13.30 -8.27 4.55
C GLN A 260 -12.48 -7.03 4.89
N LYS A 261 -12.76 -5.91 4.22
CA LYS A 261 -12.14 -4.62 4.54
C LYS A 261 -12.41 -4.24 5.99
N ASP A 262 -11.34 -3.90 6.69
CA ASP A 262 -11.39 -3.44 8.07
C ASP A 262 -10.43 -2.26 8.26
N PRO A 263 -10.93 -1.02 8.14
CA PRO A 263 -10.08 0.18 8.24
C PRO A 263 -9.39 0.33 9.60
N VAL A 264 -10.05 -0.10 10.68
CA VAL A 264 -9.50 -0.01 12.03
C VAL A 264 -8.33 -0.99 12.16
N ALA A 265 -8.49 -2.24 11.70
CA ALA A 265 -7.40 -3.19 11.65
C ALA A 265 -6.25 -2.71 10.77
N ALA A 266 -6.53 -2.27 9.54
CA ALA A 266 -5.49 -1.76 8.64
C ALA A 266 -4.62 -0.67 9.30
N ARG A 267 -5.24 0.32 9.95
CA ARG A 267 -4.53 1.36 10.71
C ARG A 267 -3.63 0.76 11.79
N GLU A 268 -4.14 -0.18 12.59
CA GLU A 268 -3.38 -0.79 13.68
C GLU A 268 -2.16 -1.58 13.22
N TYR A 269 -2.30 -2.31 12.11
CA TYR A 269 -1.19 -3.03 11.49
C TYR A 269 -0.16 -2.06 10.91
N TYR A 270 -0.58 -1.01 10.19
CA TYR A 270 0.33 0.02 9.68
C TYR A 270 1.05 0.77 10.80
N GLU A 271 0.34 1.17 11.86
CA GLU A 271 0.95 1.88 13.00
C GLU A 271 1.99 1.00 13.69
N THR A 272 1.72 -0.30 13.82
CA THR A 272 2.66 -1.25 14.40
C THR A 272 3.91 -1.41 13.51
N ALA A 273 3.75 -1.65 12.21
CA ALA A 273 4.89 -1.77 11.29
C ALA A 273 5.71 -0.47 11.18
N ALA A 274 5.04 0.70 11.19
CA ALA A 274 5.68 2.01 11.14
C ALA A 274 6.61 2.22 12.34
N ASN A 275 6.15 1.88 13.54
CA ASN A 275 6.94 2.02 14.76
C ASN A 275 8.06 0.97 14.89
N LEU A 276 7.97 -0.13 14.14
CA LEU A 276 9.07 -1.10 13.99
C LEU A 276 10.06 -0.73 12.88
N GLY A 277 9.89 0.44 12.25
CA GLY A 277 10.86 1.02 11.32
C GLY A 277 10.48 0.92 9.84
N ASP A 278 9.25 0.52 9.51
CA ASP A 278 8.83 0.44 8.11
C ASP A 278 8.44 1.81 7.55
N ALA A 279 9.26 2.35 6.66
CA ALA A 279 9.02 3.66 6.05
C ALA A 279 7.75 3.74 5.17
N ASP A 280 7.31 2.64 4.55
CA ASP A 280 6.08 2.64 3.76
C ASP A 280 4.86 2.60 4.68
N ALA A 281 4.93 1.81 5.76
CA ALA A 281 3.91 1.79 6.79
C ALA A 281 3.78 3.17 7.48
N MET A 282 4.89 3.89 7.69
CA MET A 282 4.86 5.28 8.18
C MET A 282 4.01 6.19 7.28
N ASN A 283 4.16 6.06 5.96
CA ASN A 283 3.36 6.82 5.00
C ASN A 283 1.88 6.39 5.02
N GLU A 284 1.59 5.09 5.13
CA GLU A 284 0.23 4.56 5.16
C GLU A 284 -0.52 4.93 6.45
N VAL A 285 0.13 4.84 7.62
CA VAL A 285 -0.49 5.27 8.89
C VAL A 285 -0.65 6.80 8.94
N ALA A 286 0.29 7.55 8.38
CA ALA A 286 0.15 9.01 8.25
C ALA A 286 -1.07 9.38 7.40
N TRP A 287 -1.31 8.66 6.30
CA TRP A 287 -2.50 8.81 5.47
C TRP A 287 -3.77 8.43 6.23
N CYS A 288 -3.73 7.35 7.01
CA CYS A 288 -4.86 6.94 7.85
C CYS A 288 -5.30 8.04 8.82
N TYR A 289 -4.34 8.68 9.50
CA TYR A 289 -4.61 9.83 10.38
C TYR A 289 -5.02 11.09 9.61
N LEU A 290 -4.51 11.33 8.41
CA LEU A 290 -4.90 12.48 7.59
C LEU A 290 -6.36 12.38 7.12
N GLU A 291 -6.75 11.20 6.66
CA GLU A 291 -8.07 10.94 6.08
C GLU A 291 -9.10 10.38 7.06
N GLY A 292 -8.68 10.01 8.26
CA GLY A 292 -9.55 9.34 9.23
C GLY A 292 -9.96 7.96 8.74
N PHE A 293 -9.05 7.23 8.11
CA PHE A 293 -9.25 5.84 7.73
C PHE A 293 -9.01 4.96 8.95
N GLY A 294 -10.07 4.32 9.46
CA GLY A 294 -10.02 3.54 10.68
C GLY A 294 -9.88 4.36 11.97
N CYS A 295 -9.79 5.69 11.91
CA CYS A 295 -9.73 6.56 13.08
C CYS A 295 -10.44 7.90 12.83
N ARG A 296 -10.42 8.79 13.83
CA ARG A 296 -10.71 10.21 13.62
C ARG A 296 -9.51 10.89 12.95
N LYS A 297 -9.77 11.90 12.13
CA LYS A 297 -8.70 12.70 11.52
C LYS A 297 -7.84 13.33 12.62
N ASP A 298 -6.52 13.16 12.50
CA ASP A 298 -5.51 13.72 13.40
C ASP A 298 -4.30 14.18 12.57
N LYS A 299 -4.34 15.45 12.17
CA LYS A 299 -3.27 16.04 11.35
C LYS A 299 -1.93 16.14 12.09
N MET A 300 -1.95 16.18 13.42
CA MET A 300 -0.75 16.26 14.24
C MET A 300 0.00 14.93 14.22
N LYS A 301 -0.70 13.83 14.48
CA LYS A 301 -0.14 12.47 14.33
C LYS A 301 0.27 12.16 12.90
N SER A 302 -0.56 12.54 11.92
CA SER A 302 -0.23 12.37 10.50
C SER A 302 1.09 13.05 10.14
N ALA A 303 1.26 14.33 10.53
CA ALA A 303 2.49 15.07 10.28
C ALA A 303 3.71 14.44 10.97
N MET A 304 3.55 13.91 12.20
CA MET A 304 4.59 13.17 12.89
C MET A 304 5.08 11.96 12.08
N PHE A 305 4.17 11.09 11.63
CA PHE A 305 4.54 9.90 10.87
C PHE A 305 5.12 10.23 9.49
N TYR A 306 4.61 11.24 8.78
CA TYR A 306 5.22 11.68 7.52
C TYR A 306 6.65 12.19 7.73
N ARG A 307 6.92 12.95 8.81
CA ARG A 307 8.29 13.37 9.13
C ARG A 307 9.19 12.18 9.49
N MET A 308 8.66 11.16 10.16
CA MET A 308 9.40 9.92 10.40
C MET A 308 9.78 9.23 9.08
N ALA A 309 8.85 9.15 8.13
CA ALA A 309 9.11 8.60 6.79
C ALA A 309 10.15 9.44 6.02
N GLU A 310 10.04 10.78 6.05
CA GLU A 310 11.04 11.68 5.42
C GLU A 310 12.44 11.48 6.00
N LYS A 311 12.56 11.30 7.33
CA LYS A 311 13.84 11.02 7.99
C LYS A 311 14.47 9.70 7.54
N GLN A 312 13.66 8.74 7.10
CA GLN A 312 14.13 7.48 6.51
C GLN A 312 14.27 7.52 4.99
N GLY A 313 14.17 8.70 4.37
CA GLY A 313 14.32 8.88 2.92
C GLY A 313 13.07 8.52 2.10
N ASN A 314 11.93 8.24 2.74
CA ASN A 314 10.67 7.93 2.05
C ASN A 314 9.72 9.15 2.04
N LYS A 315 10.15 10.20 1.32
CA LYS A 315 9.42 11.46 1.21
C LYS A 315 8.31 11.41 0.18
N ILE A 316 7.12 11.86 0.57
CA ILE A 316 5.99 12.09 -0.35
C ILE A 316 5.97 13.56 -0.80
N LEU A 317 5.88 13.78 -2.11
CA LEU A 317 5.75 15.12 -2.70
C LEU A 317 4.45 15.79 -2.24
N GLY A 318 4.49 17.11 -2.00
CA GLY A 318 3.32 17.87 -1.56
C GLY A 318 3.06 17.87 -0.05
N ASN A 319 3.87 17.17 0.76
CA ASN A 319 3.73 17.12 2.22
C ASN A 319 4.42 18.26 2.98
N THR A 320 4.74 19.41 2.35
CA THR A 320 5.41 20.54 3.03
C THR A 320 4.61 21.11 4.21
N TRP A 321 3.29 20.90 4.23
CA TRP A 321 2.42 21.33 5.32
C TRP A 321 2.77 20.69 6.67
N ILE A 322 3.44 19.54 6.69
CA ILE A 322 3.83 18.84 7.92
C ILE A 322 4.84 19.64 8.76
N TYR A 323 5.48 20.66 8.20
CA TYR A 323 6.45 21.51 8.89
C TYR A 323 5.87 22.84 9.40
N LYS A 324 4.57 23.10 9.21
CA LYS A 324 3.93 24.30 9.79
C LYS A 324 3.97 24.23 11.31
N ASP A 325 4.23 25.35 11.99
CA ASP A 325 4.45 25.42 13.44
C ASP A 325 3.38 24.69 14.28
N LYS A 326 2.10 24.85 13.90
CA LYS A 326 0.96 24.17 14.54
C LYS A 326 0.99 22.63 14.48
N TYR A 327 1.89 22.06 13.68
CA TYR A 327 2.15 20.62 13.55
C TYR A 327 3.58 20.24 13.97
N MET A 328 4.33 21.15 14.59
CA MET A 328 5.69 20.90 15.10
C MET A 328 5.71 20.81 16.64
N THR A 329 4.78 21.47 17.32
CA THR A 329 4.69 21.47 18.79
C THR A 329 3.81 20.33 19.29
N GLY A 330 4.46 19.21 19.61
CA GLY A 330 3.87 18.05 20.27
C GLY A 330 5.00 17.13 20.71
N GLY A 331 5.80 17.62 21.66
CA GLY A 331 6.83 16.86 22.37
C GLY A 331 6.36 16.57 23.79
#